data_AF-A0A7X3Q091-F1
#
_entry.id   AF-A0A7X3Q091-F1
#
_cell.length_a   1.000
_cell.length_b   1.000
_cell.length_c   1.000
_cell.angle_alpha   90.00
_cell.angle_beta   90.00
_cell.angle_gamma   90.00
#
_symmetry.space_group_name_H-M   'P 1'
#
loop_
_entity.id
_entity.type
_entity.pdbx_description
1 polymer ?
#
loop_
_entity_poly.entity_id
_entity_poly.type
_entity_poly.pdbx_seq_one_letter_code
_entity_poly.pdbx_strand_id
1 'polypeptide(L)' 'MAAETSGHYLIDGAEHARTLVLAHGAGAPMDHPWMERVSGLLAGEGGRVVRFEFPYMAAR' A
#
# COMPACT_ATOMS: atom_id res chain seq x y z
N MET A 1 -0.54 -0.70 14.32
CA MET A 1 -1.67 -1.43 13.72
C MET A 1 -1.07 -2.41 12.72
N ALA A 2 -1.43 -3.69 12.81
CA ALA A 2 -0.80 -4.72 11.99
C ALA A 2 -1.31 -4.61 10.54
N ALA A 3 -0.40 -4.53 9.59
CA ALA A 3 -0.74 -4.67 8.17
C ALA A 3 -1.22 -6.11 7.96
N GLU A 4 -2.47 -6.28 7.52
CA GLU A 4 -2.97 -7.60 7.10
C GLU A 4 -2.40 -7.93 5.73
N THR A 5 -1.56 -8.96 5.67
CA THR A 5 -0.97 -9.49 4.44
C THR A 5 -1.87 -10.60 3.90
N SER A 6 -2.89 -10.25 3.11
CA SER A 6 -3.38 -11.19 2.10
C SER A 6 -2.42 -11.05 0.91
N GLY A 7 -1.84 -12.15 0.41
CA GLY A 7 -0.63 -12.20 -0.43
C GLY A 7 -0.62 -11.46 -1.79
N HIS A 8 -1.49 -10.47 -1.99
CA HIS A 8 -1.56 -9.65 -3.20
C HIS A 8 -1.47 -8.13 -2.94
N TYR A 9 -1.66 -7.67 -1.70
CA TYR A 9 -1.67 -6.24 -1.39
C TYR A 9 -1.31 -5.95 0.08
N LEU A 10 -0.84 -4.72 0.33
CA LEU A 10 -0.63 -4.16 1.67
C LEU A 10 -1.74 -3.16 1.97
N ILE A 11 -2.20 -3.14 3.22
CA ILE A 11 -3.23 -2.20 3.69
C ILE A 11 -2.73 -1.45 4.91
N ASP A 12 -2.87 -0.13 4.86
CA ASP A 12 -2.69 0.78 5.99
C ASP A 12 -4.01 1.48 6.32
N GLY A 13 -4.32 1.69 7.60
CA GLY A 13 -5.51 2.43 8.05
C GLY A 13 -6.72 1.55 8.39
N ALA A 14 -7.79 2.19 8.89
CA ALA A 14 -8.98 1.50 9.37
C ALA A 14 -9.87 1.01 8.21
N GLU A 15 -10.50 -0.16 8.36
CA GLU A 15 -11.36 -0.78 7.33
C GLU A 15 -12.48 0.14 6.82
N HIS A 16 -13.05 0.94 7.72
CA HIS A 16 -14.19 1.82 7.47
C HIS A 16 -13.81 3.17 6.83
N ALA A 17 -12.52 3.47 6.71
CA ALA A 17 -12.04 4.74 6.16
C ALA A 17 -12.14 4.79 4.63
N ARG A 18 -12.08 6.00 4.07
CA ARG A 18 -12.06 6.20 2.61
C ARG A 18 -10.80 5.56 2.02
N THR A 19 -11.01 4.72 1.01
CA THR A 19 -9.93 3.92 0.42
C THR A 19 -9.24 4.67 -0.73
N LEU A 20 -7.92 4.81 -0.63
CA LEU A 20 -7.01 5.25 -1.68
C LEU A 20 -6.18 4.06 -2.15
N VAL A 21 -6.12 3.84 -3.46
CA VAL A 21 -5.24 2.82 -4.05
C VAL A 21 -3.99 3.52 -4.59
N LEU A 22 -2.81 3.09 -4.13
CA LEU A 22 -1.53 3.61 -4.58
C LEU A 22 -0.77 2.54 -5.38
N ALA A 23 -0.52 2.83 -6.65
CA ALA A 23 0.35 2.04 -7.50
C ALA A 23 1.77 2.61 -7.49
N HIS A 24 2.76 1.73 -7.48
CA HIS A 24 4.17 2.12 -7.56
C HIS A 24 4.57 2.56 -8.99
N GLY A 25 5.69 3.27 -9.11
CA GLY A 25 6.30 3.58 -10.40
C GLY A 25 7.04 2.38 -11.00
N ALA A 26 7.42 2.47 -12.28
CA ALA A 26 8.15 1.39 -12.96
C ALA A 26 9.44 1.02 -12.21
N GLY A 27 9.56 -0.25 -11.82
CA GLY A 27 10.77 -0.79 -11.19
C GLY A 27 10.92 -0.58 -9.70
N ALA A 28 10.00 0.11 -9.03
CA ALA A 28 9.93 0.16 -7.57
C ALA A 28 8.91 -0.87 -7.05
N PRO A 29 9.14 -1.52 -5.90
CA PRO A 29 8.14 -2.40 -5.29
C PRO A 29 7.06 -1.61 -4.51
N MET A 30 5.95 -2.25 -4.19
CA MET A 30 4.83 -1.70 -3.41
C MET A 30 5.21 -1.35 -1.97
N ASP A 31 6.27 -1.97 -1.45
CA ASP A 31 6.86 -1.72 -0.14
C ASP A 31 8.05 -0.74 -0.19
N HIS A 32 8.25 -0.05 -1.33
CA HIS A 32 9.29 0.97 -1.45
C HIS A 32 9.19 1.99 -0.29
N PRO A 33 10.31 2.40 0.35
CA PRO A 33 10.27 3.20 1.59
C PRO A 33 9.45 4.50 1.49
N TRP A 34 9.43 5.12 0.30
CA TRP A 34 8.58 6.29 0.05
C TRP A 34 7.09 5.94 0.13
N MET A 35 6.65 4.82 -0.46
CA MET A 35 5.26 4.38 -0.43
C MET A 35 4.83 3.97 0.96
N GLU A 36 5.69 3.27 1.71
CA GLU A 36 5.43 2.93 3.11
C GLU A 36 5.21 4.20 3.94
N ARG A 37 6.12 5.18 3.81
CA ARG A 37 6.01 6.46 4.54
C ARG A 37 4.74 7.22 4.20
N VAL A 38 4.41 7.37 2.91
CA VAL A 38 3.21 8.10 2.47
C VAL A 38 1.94 7.38 2.91
N SER A 39 1.90 6.05 2.82
CA SER A 39 0.73 5.26 3.23
C SER A 39 0.46 5.39 4.73
N GLY A 40 1.52 5.34 5.55
CA GLY A 40 1.42 5.55 6.99
C GLY A 40 0.91 6.96 7.36
N LEU A 41 1.37 8.00 6.66
CA LEU A 41 0.90 9.37 6.88
C LEU A 41 -0.58 9.52 6.51
N LEU A 42 -0.99 9.04 5.33
CA LEU A 42 -2.37 9.11 4.86
C LEU A 42 -3.32 8.29 5.74
N ALA A 43 -2.87 7.14 6.22
CA ALA A 43 -3.61 6.34 7.20
C ALA A 43 -3.73 7.06 8.56
N GLY A 44 -2.69 7.77 8.99
CA GLY A 44 -2.69 8.60 10.19
C GLY A 44 -3.72 9.73 10.14
N GLU A 45 -3.99 10.28 8.95
CA GLU A 45 -5.02 11.29 8.69
C GLU A 45 -6.44 10.69 8.51
N GLY A 46 -6.64 9.41 8.87
CA GLY A 46 -7.94 8.75 8.82
C GLY A 46 -8.31 8.17 7.45
N GLY A 47 -7.34 8.04 6.55
CA GLY A 47 -7.50 7.30 5.28
C GLY A 47 -7.30 5.79 5.43
N ARG A 48 -7.66 5.05 4.38
CA ARG A 48 -7.27 3.65 4.17
C ARG A 48 -6.48 3.56 2.89
N VAL A 49 -5.25 3.07 2.94
CA VAL A 49 -4.37 2.99 1.78
C VAL A 49 -4.14 1.54 1.40
N VAL A 50 -4.35 1.21 0.13
CA VAL A 50 -4.10 -0.12 -0.42
C VAL A 50 -2.97 -0.01 -1.45
N ARG A 51 -1.94 -0.85 -1.32
CA ARG A 51 -0.79 -0.95 -2.23
C ARG A 51 -0.71 -2.35 -2.80
N PHE A 52 -0.27 -2.48 -4.05
CA PHE A 52 -0.18 -3.77 -4.73
C PHE A 52 1.01 -3.78 -5.69
N GLU A 53 1.47 -4.99 -6.04
CA GLU A 53 2.47 -5.20 -7.09
C GLU A 53 1.80 -5.39 -8.45
N PHE A 54 2.30 -4.74 -9.50
CA PHE A 54 1.88 -5.10 -10.85
C PHE A 54 2.32 -6.53 -11.22
N PRO A 55 1.57 -7.26 -12.07
CA PRO A 55 1.95 -8.64 -12.44
C PRO A 55 3.36 -8.77 -13.04
N TYR A 56 3.85 -7.74 -13.73
CA TYR A 56 5.22 -7.74 -14.28
C TYR A 56 6.31 -7.52 -13.21
N MET A 57 5.95 -7.13 -11.99
CA MET A 57 6.86 -7.13 -10.83
C MET A 57 7.04 -8.52 -10.23
N ALA A 58 6.01 -9.36 -10.28
CA ALA A 58 6.07 -10.74 -9.81
C ALA A 58 6.95 -11.65 -10.70
N ALA A 59 7.30 -11.21 -11.90
CA ALA A 59 8.12 -11.93 -12.86
C ALA A 59 9.64 -11.64 -12.72
N ARG A 60 10.08 -11.09 -11.59
CA ARG A 60 11.47 -10.65 -11.32
C ARG A 60 12.15 -11.53 -10.29
#